data_AF-A0A927U154-F1
#
_entry.id   AF-A0A927U154-F1
#
_cell.length_a   1.000
_cell.length_b   1.000
_cell.length_c   1.000
_cell.angle_alpha   90.00
_cell.angle_beta   90.00
_cell.angle_gamma   90.00
#
_symmetry.space_group_name_H-M   'P 1'
#
loop_
_entity.id
_entity.type
_entity.pdbx_description
1 polymer ?
#
loop_
_entity_poly.entity_id
_entity_poly.type
_entity_poly.pdbx_seq_one_letter_code
_entity_poly.pdbx_strand_id
1 'polypeptide(L)'
;MNLGNNLRFLRKNHNLTQEELAEALGLSPQTISKWENGITSPDISLLPLLAEYYKISIDELLQYDSASRKAELKALAGKVHALEHSGELEKAYNLLHGEIEKWALSVSMNHLLGSLAYQLAKEKADRNELLHEAIRQADKTILLDQDETGRSIQAKMLKCYCLHELGQQKDAVKLAHTLPSLFSSREVVLCRICDGVEREEAVRQANGYLKELLEELN
;
A
#
# COMPACT_ATOMS: atom_id res chain seq x y z
N MET A 1 -17.76 -3.25 6.74
CA MET A 1 -18.02 -3.81 8.09
C MET A 1 -19.49 -3.62 8.38
N ASN A 2 -20.25 -4.70 8.63
CA ASN A 2 -21.63 -4.59 9.09
C ASN A 2 -21.83 -5.45 10.34
N LEU A 3 -21.26 -4.96 11.46
CA LEU A 3 -21.32 -5.61 12.75
C LEU A 3 -22.76 -5.86 13.22
N GLY A 4 -23.67 -4.91 12.99
CA GLY A 4 -25.09 -5.04 13.36
C GLY A 4 -25.78 -6.22 12.67
N ASN A 5 -25.58 -6.38 11.36
CA ASN A 5 -26.11 -7.53 10.62
C ASN A 5 -25.52 -8.85 11.11
N ASN A 6 -24.22 -8.87 11.41
CA ASN A 6 -23.56 -10.07 11.91
C ASN A 6 -24.06 -10.44 13.31
N LEU A 7 -24.23 -9.47 14.21
CA LEU A 7 -24.80 -9.68 15.54
C LEU A 7 -26.20 -10.28 15.46
N ARG A 8 -27.06 -9.74 14.57
CA ARG A 8 -28.40 -10.28 14.33
C ARG A 8 -28.35 -11.71 13.82
N PHE A 9 -27.43 -12.00 12.89
CA PHE A 9 -27.24 -13.34 12.34
C PHE A 9 -26.80 -14.33 13.42
N LEU A 10 -25.76 -13.99 14.19
CA LEU A 10 -25.26 -14.81 15.30
C LEU A 10 -26.34 -15.06 16.35
N ARG A 11 -27.05 -14.00 16.79
CA ARG A 11 -28.14 -14.13 17.75
C ARG A 11 -29.22 -15.10 17.27
N LYS A 12 -29.66 -14.97 16.01
CA LYS A 12 -30.66 -15.86 15.42
C LYS A 12 -30.17 -17.30 15.27
N ASN A 13 -28.92 -17.52 14.90
CA ASN A 13 -28.35 -18.86 14.79
C ASN A 13 -28.23 -19.56 16.15
N HIS A 14 -28.08 -18.78 17.22
CA HIS A 14 -28.11 -19.28 18.59
C HIS A 14 -29.53 -19.37 19.17
N ASN A 15 -30.57 -19.11 18.36
CA ASN A 15 -31.99 -19.09 18.75
C ASN A 15 -32.31 -18.13 19.90
N LEU A 16 -31.58 -17.01 20.00
CA LEU A 16 -31.75 -16.02 21.06
C LEU A 16 -32.69 -14.89 20.61
N THR A 17 -33.45 -14.36 21.56
CA THR A 17 -34.17 -13.08 21.48
C THR A 17 -33.24 -11.90 21.79
N GLN A 18 -33.66 -10.68 21.46
CA GLN A 18 -32.85 -9.50 21.80
C GLN A 18 -32.78 -9.31 23.31
N GLU A 19 -33.83 -9.72 24.02
CA GLU A 19 -33.97 -9.72 25.46
C GLU A 19 -32.97 -10.67 26.12
N GLU A 20 -32.88 -11.92 25.66
CA GLU A 20 -31.95 -12.91 26.21
C GLU A 20 -30.49 -12.51 25.99
N LEU A 21 -30.16 -11.96 24.82
CA LEU A 21 -28.81 -11.45 24.56
C LEU A 21 -28.50 -10.22 25.43
N ALA A 22 -29.49 -9.34 25.64
CA ALA A 22 -29.32 -8.18 26.49
C ALA A 22 -29.08 -8.59 27.95
N GLU A 23 -29.86 -9.56 28.46
CA GLU A 23 -29.69 -10.11 29.80
C GLU A 23 -28.30 -10.72 30.00
N ALA A 24 -27.84 -11.54 29.05
CA ALA A 24 -26.53 -12.17 29.10
C ALA A 24 -25.36 -11.16 29.14
N LEU A 25 -25.55 -9.98 28.55
CA LEU A 25 -24.55 -8.92 28.47
C LEU A 25 -24.73 -7.82 29.54
N GLY A 26 -25.78 -7.90 30.37
CA GLY A 26 -26.11 -6.86 31.36
C GLY A 26 -26.55 -5.53 30.72
N LEU A 27 -27.22 -5.59 29.57
CA LEU A 27 -27.64 -4.42 28.77
C LEU A 27 -29.17 -4.36 28.61
N SER A 28 -29.64 -3.27 28.00
CA SER A 28 -31.06 -3.14 27.63
C SER A 28 -31.35 -3.81 26.27
N PRO A 29 -32.52 -4.42 26.05
CA PRO A 29 -32.92 -4.94 24.73
C PRO A 29 -32.92 -3.86 23.64
N GLN A 30 -33.23 -2.61 24.01
CA GLN A 30 -33.17 -1.46 23.10
C GLN A 30 -31.74 -1.21 22.61
N THR A 31 -30.72 -1.45 23.43
CA THR A 31 -29.30 -1.38 23.03
C THR A 31 -29.00 -2.39 21.94
N ILE A 32 -29.39 -3.66 22.14
CA ILE A 32 -29.20 -4.73 21.15
C ILE A 32 -29.93 -4.40 19.85
N SER A 33 -31.18 -3.94 19.93
CA SER A 33 -31.96 -3.55 18.76
C SER A 33 -31.30 -2.42 17.96
N LYS A 34 -30.77 -1.40 18.63
CA LYS A 34 -30.05 -0.30 17.96
C LYS A 34 -28.78 -0.79 17.28
N TRP A 35 -28.04 -1.71 17.89
CA TRP A 35 -26.86 -2.32 17.26
C TRP A 35 -27.22 -3.11 16.01
N GLU A 36 -28.22 -3.98 16.10
CA GLU A 36 -28.65 -4.81 14.97
C GLU A 36 -29.24 -4.01 13.80
N ASN A 37 -29.75 -2.81 14.06
CA ASN A 37 -30.28 -1.90 13.05
C ASN A 37 -29.25 -0.87 12.55
N GLY A 38 -28.00 -0.92 13.05
CA GLY A 38 -26.96 0.02 12.68
C GLY A 38 -27.18 1.46 13.15
N ILE A 39 -28.09 1.67 14.12
CA ILE A 39 -28.37 2.99 14.72
C ILE A 39 -27.21 3.42 15.62
N THR A 40 -26.69 2.46 16.40
CA THR A 40 -25.49 2.62 17.22
C THR A 40 -24.60 1.38 17.03
N SER A 41 -23.37 1.43 17.52
CA SER A 41 -22.47 0.26 17.57
C SER A 41 -22.14 -0.11 19.01
N PRO A 42 -21.78 -1.37 19.29
CA PRO A 42 -21.15 -1.73 20.56
C PRO A 42 -19.89 -0.90 20.80
N ASP A 43 -19.65 -0.57 22.06
CA ASP A 43 -18.36 0.00 22.45
C ASP A 43 -17.24 -1.01 22.15
N ILE A 44 -16.03 -0.52 21.85
CA ILE A 44 -14.88 -1.39 21.57
C ILE A 44 -14.58 -2.35 22.72
N SER A 45 -14.84 -1.94 23.95
CA SER A 45 -14.70 -2.77 25.16
C SER A 45 -15.67 -3.96 25.23
N LEU A 46 -16.79 -3.91 24.48
CA LEU A 46 -17.79 -4.98 24.45
C LEU A 46 -17.51 -6.02 23.36
N LEU A 47 -16.60 -5.73 22.41
CA LEU A 47 -16.26 -6.66 21.33
C LEU A 47 -15.65 -7.98 21.84
N PRO A 48 -14.70 -7.98 22.81
CA PRO A 48 -14.18 -9.22 23.37
C PRO A 48 -15.27 -10.06 24.04
N LEU A 49 -16.18 -9.43 24.79
CA LEU A 49 -17.27 -10.11 25.48
C LEU A 49 -18.25 -10.76 24.48
N LEU A 50 -18.60 -10.04 23.40
CA LEU A 50 -19.43 -10.56 22.32
C LEU A 50 -18.75 -11.73 21.60
N ALA A 51 -17.45 -11.62 21.32
CA ALA A 51 -16.67 -12.67 20.69
C ALA A 51 -16.62 -13.93 21.58
N GLU A 52 -16.39 -13.76 22.88
CA GLU A 52 -16.40 -14.83 23.88
C GLU A 52 -17.77 -15.51 23.98
N TYR A 53 -18.84 -14.72 24.06
CA TYR A 53 -20.22 -15.21 24.16
C TYR A 53 -20.59 -16.12 22.97
N TYR A 54 -20.23 -15.70 21.75
CA TYR A 54 -20.49 -16.47 20.53
C TYR A 54 -19.42 -17.52 20.21
N LYS A 55 -18.32 -17.59 20.99
CA LYS A 55 -17.16 -18.47 20.77
C LYS A 55 -16.54 -18.31 19.38
N ILE A 56 -16.43 -17.07 18.93
CA ILE A 56 -15.80 -16.68 17.66
C ILE A 56 -14.66 -15.71 17.92
N SER A 57 -13.82 -15.49 16.92
CA SER A 57 -12.83 -14.42 16.95
C SER A 57 -13.47 -13.03 16.77
N ILE A 58 -12.75 -11.98 17.21
CA ILE A 58 -13.17 -10.59 16.94
C ILE A 58 -13.20 -10.31 15.43
N ASP A 59 -12.30 -10.92 14.67
CA ASP A 59 -12.28 -10.81 13.20
C ASP A 59 -13.57 -11.38 12.60
N GLU A 60 -14.02 -12.56 13.02
CA GLU A 60 -15.31 -13.14 12.59
C GLU A 60 -16.50 -12.28 13.04
N LEU A 61 -16.45 -11.75 14.27
CA LEU A 61 -17.49 -10.85 14.79
C LEU A 61 -17.62 -9.58 13.93
N LEU A 62 -16.50 -9.01 13.51
CA LEU A 62 -16.45 -7.82 12.67
C LEU A 62 -16.57 -8.14 11.17
N GLN A 63 -16.67 -9.42 10.79
CA GLN A 63 -16.61 -9.91 9.41
C GLN A 63 -15.37 -9.39 8.66
N TYR A 64 -14.24 -9.37 9.35
CA TYR A 64 -12.95 -9.01 8.80
C TYR A 64 -12.22 -10.27 8.32
N ASP A 65 -12.32 -10.58 7.03
CA ASP A 65 -11.55 -11.66 6.41
C ASP A 65 -10.26 -11.12 5.80
N SER A 66 -9.16 -11.31 6.52
CA SER A 66 -7.83 -10.91 6.07
C SER A 66 -7.35 -11.68 4.83
N ALA A 67 -7.78 -12.93 4.64
CA ALA A 67 -7.39 -13.76 3.51
C ALA A 67 -8.10 -13.29 2.23
N SER A 68 -9.41 -13.09 2.30
CA SER A 68 -10.18 -12.52 1.18
C SER A 68 -9.65 -11.13 0.81
N ARG A 69 -9.38 -10.26 1.80
CA ARG A 69 -8.83 -8.93 1.55
C ARG A 69 -7.45 -8.98 0.87
N LYS A 70 -6.57 -9.93 1.25
CA LYS A 70 -5.29 -10.16 0.55
C LYS A 70 -5.50 -10.66 -0.88
N ALA A 71 -6.48 -11.54 -1.10
CA ALA A 71 -6.81 -12.04 -2.44
C ALA A 71 -7.35 -10.93 -3.35
N GLU A 72 -8.24 -10.08 -2.83
CA GLU A 72 -8.73 -8.88 -3.53
C GLU A 72 -7.58 -7.94 -3.92
N LEU A 73 -6.67 -7.66 -2.98
CA LEU A 73 -5.51 -6.81 -3.23
C LEU A 73 -4.62 -7.39 -4.35
N LYS A 74 -4.35 -8.70 -4.29
CA LYS A 74 -3.56 -9.40 -5.32
C LYS A 74 -4.25 -9.39 -6.68
N ALA A 75 -5.57 -9.59 -6.71
CA ALA A 75 -6.35 -9.54 -7.94
C ALA A 75 -6.36 -8.14 -8.57
N LEU A 76 -6.49 -7.09 -7.75
CA LEU A 76 -6.37 -5.70 -8.23
C LEU A 76 -4.98 -5.44 -8.80
N ALA A 77 -3.91 -5.78 -8.08
CA ALA A 77 -2.54 -5.62 -8.54
C ALA A 77 -2.31 -6.33 -9.89
N GLY A 78 -2.80 -7.57 -10.03
CA GLY A 78 -2.71 -8.34 -11.26
C GLY A 78 -3.43 -7.66 -12.44
N LYS A 79 -4.62 -7.10 -12.23
CA LYS A 79 -5.36 -6.34 -13.25
C LYS A 79 -4.62 -5.08 -13.68
N VAL A 80 -4.09 -4.33 -12.72
CA VAL A 80 -3.34 -3.09 -13.00
C VAL A 80 -2.08 -3.40 -13.80
N HIS A 81 -1.29 -4.40 -13.38
CA HIS A 81 -0.12 -4.82 -14.14
C HIS A 81 -0.47 -5.33 -15.53
N ALA A 82 -1.56 -6.09 -15.70
CA ALA A 82 -1.97 -6.54 -17.03
C ALA A 82 -2.27 -5.37 -17.98
N LEU A 83 -2.90 -4.30 -17.49
CA LEU A 83 -3.15 -3.07 -18.26
C LEU A 83 -1.86 -2.30 -18.56
N GLU A 84 -0.93 -2.24 -17.60
CA GLU A 84 0.39 -1.63 -17.81
C GLU A 84 1.17 -2.34 -18.92
N HIS A 85 1.20 -3.68 -18.89
CA HIS A 85 1.88 -4.49 -19.91
C HIS A 85 1.19 -4.45 -21.28
N SER A 86 -0.13 -4.19 -21.34
CA SER A 86 -0.84 -3.99 -22.61
C SER A 86 -0.67 -2.57 -23.17
N GLY A 87 0.06 -1.68 -22.49
CA GLY A 87 0.25 -0.28 -22.87
C GLY A 87 -0.96 0.61 -22.57
N GLU A 88 -1.95 0.11 -21.82
CA GLU A 88 -3.17 0.85 -21.45
C GLU A 88 -2.96 1.63 -20.14
N LEU A 89 -1.91 2.44 -20.10
CA LEU A 89 -1.41 3.13 -18.89
C LEU A 89 -2.49 3.98 -18.19
N GLU A 90 -3.25 4.75 -18.97
CA GLU A 90 -4.32 5.60 -18.42
C GLU A 90 -5.45 4.77 -17.78
N LYS A 91 -5.77 3.60 -18.33
CA LYS A 91 -6.76 2.69 -17.73
C LYS A 91 -6.21 2.07 -16.44
N ALA A 92 -4.92 1.69 -16.44
CA ALA A 92 -4.25 1.18 -15.25
C ALA A 92 -4.26 2.21 -14.10
N TYR A 93 -3.90 3.46 -14.43
CA TYR A 93 -3.94 4.58 -13.50
C TYR A 93 -5.35 4.82 -12.96
N ASN A 94 -6.35 4.98 -13.83
CA ASN A 94 -7.72 5.29 -13.41
C ASN A 94 -8.34 4.17 -12.54
N LEU A 95 -8.06 2.89 -12.88
CA LEU A 95 -8.51 1.75 -12.08
C LEU A 95 -7.93 1.81 -10.66
N LEU A 96 -6.62 2.01 -10.53
CA LEU A 96 -5.98 2.03 -9.22
C LEU A 96 -6.31 3.29 -8.43
N HIS A 97 -6.34 4.45 -9.09
CA HIS A 97 -6.70 5.73 -8.49
C HIS A 97 -8.12 5.69 -7.90
N GLY A 98 -9.09 5.08 -8.59
CA GLY A 98 -10.45 4.92 -8.08
C GLY A 98 -10.58 4.01 -6.84
N GLU A 99 -9.64 3.07 -6.66
CA GLU A 99 -9.63 2.12 -5.55
C GLU A 99 -8.67 2.52 -4.42
N ILE A 100 -7.87 3.58 -4.59
CA ILE A 100 -6.76 3.88 -3.67
C ILE A 100 -7.24 4.19 -2.26
N GLU A 101 -8.43 4.78 -2.09
CA GLU A 101 -9.00 5.05 -0.77
C GLU A 101 -9.21 3.76 0.04
N LYS A 102 -9.72 2.71 -0.62
CA LYS A 102 -9.91 1.39 0.00
C LYS A 102 -8.58 0.74 0.41
N TRP A 103 -7.52 1.04 -0.33
CA TRP A 103 -6.19 0.46 -0.18
C TRP A 103 -5.13 1.46 0.28
N ALA A 104 -5.53 2.55 0.96
CA ALA A 104 -4.66 3.67 1.29
C ALA A 104 -3.46 3.26 2.17
N LEU A 105 -3.62 2.20 2.97
CA LEU A 105 -2.56 1.66 3.84
C LEU A 105 -1.67 0.61 3.16
N SER A 106 -1.88 0.32 1.87
CA SER A 106 -1.10 -0.67 1.13
C SER A 106 0.14 -0.02 0.50
N VAL A 107 1.32 -0.29 1.06
CA VAL A 107 2.62 0.19 0.54
C VAL A 107 2.76 -0.09 -0.96
N SER A 108 2.41 -1.30 -1.40
CA SER A 108 2.55 -1.69 -2.81
C SER A 108 1.59 -0.94 -3.74
N MET A 109 0.37 -0.62 -3.28
CA MET A 109 -0.61 0.11 -4.12
C MET A 109 -0.22 1.58 -4.25
N ASN A 110 0.22 2.22 -3.16
CA ASN A 110 0.71 3.60 -3.21
C ASN A 110 1.93 3.69 -4.14
N HIS A 111 2.90 2.77 -3.98
CA HIS A 111 4.08 2.72 -4.86
C HIS A 111 3.70 2.55 -6.34
N LEU A 112 2.80 1.61 -6.65
CA LEU A 112 2.34 1.36 -8.01
C LEU A 112 1.61 2.58 -8.60
N LEU A 113 0.68 3.20 -7.85
CA LEU A 113 -0.03 4.38 -8.31
C LEU A 113 0.91 5.55 -8.58
N GLY A 114 1.90 5.75 -7.70
CA GLY A 114 2.90 6.81 -7.90
C GLY A 114 3.73 6.59 -9.16
N SER A 115 4.14 5.34 -9.44
CA SER A 115 4.85 5.00 -10.67
C SER A 115 3.99 5.23 -11.92
N LEU A 116 2.72 4.78 -11.91
CA LEU A 116 1.79 4.99 -13.03
C LEU A 116 1.56 6.49 -13.29
N ALA A 117 1.34 7.27 -12.24
CA ALA A 117 1.16 8.72 -12.35
C ALA A 117 2.39 9.40 -12.97
N TYR A 118 3.59 9.01 -12.54
CA TYR A 118 4.84 9.53 -13.09
C TYR A 118 5.06 9.14 -14.57
N GLN A 119 4.74 7.90 -14.94
CA GLN A 119 4.79 7.47 -16.34
C GLN A 119 3.81 8.28 -17.19
N LEU A 120 2.57 8.44 -16.72
CA LEU A 120 1.51 9.13 -17.45
C LEU A 120 1.80 10.63 -17.61
N ALA A 121 2.50 11.24 -16.64
CA ALA A 121 2.93 12.64 -16.69
C ALA A 121 3.84 12.93 -17.90
N LYS A 122 4.53 11.94 -18.44
CA LYS A 122 5.40 12.10 -19.62
C LYS A 122 4.61 12.30 -20.92
N GLU A 123 3.35 11.88 -20.95
CA GLU A 123 2.53 11.83 -22.17
C GLU A 123 1.39 12.85 -22.17
N LYS A 124 1.09 13.48 -21.02
CA LYS A 124 -0.12 14.29 -20.84
C LYS A 124 0.16 15.78 -20.59
N ALA A 125 -0.81 16.61 -20.94
CA ALA A 125 -0.75 18.07 -20.77
C ALA A 125 -0.86 18.52 -19.30
N ASP A 126 -1.53 17.74 -18.46
CA ASP A 126 -1.72 17.94 -17.02
C ASP A 126 -0.57 17.36 -16.17
N ARG A 127 0.62 17.23 -16.76
CA ARG A 127 1.78 16.58 -16.15
C ARG A 127 2.08 17.01 -14.72
N ASN A 128 1.94 18.29 -14.37
CA ASN A 128 2.28 18.77 -13.04
C ASN A 128 1.35 18.20 -11.96
N GLU A 129 0.06 18.01 -12.27
CA GLU A 129 -0.89 17.40 -11.35
C GLU A 129 -0.55 15.92 -11.10
N LEU A 130 -0.21 15.20 -12.17
CA LEU A 130 0.24 13.81 -12.10
C LEU A 130 1.57 13.67 -11.35
N LEU A 131 2.53 14.59 -11.53
CA LEU A 131 3.77 14.61 -10.77
C LEU A 131 3.51 14.87 -9.27
N HIS A 132 2.58 15.75 -8.93
CA HIS A 132 2.19 15.96 -7.53
C HIS A 132 1.47 14.74 -6.95
N GLU A 133 0.66 14.02 -7.73
CA GLU A 133 0.08 12.74 -7.30
C GLU A 133 1.17 11.70 -7.05
N ALA A 134 2.13 11.57 -7.97
CA ALA A 134 3.28 10.68 -7.80
C ALA A 134 4.04 10.96 -6.50
N ILE A 135 4.28 12.24 -6.18
CA ILE A 135 4.92 12.66 -4.92
C ILE A 135 4.04 12.28 -3.71
N ARG A 136 2.73 12.55 -3.74
CA ARG A 136 1.82 12.20 -2.63
C ARG A 136 1.86 10.71 -2.33
N GLN A 137 1.84 9.87 -3.36
CA GLN A 137 1.85 8.42 -3.21
C GLN A 137 3.23 7.89 -2.81
N ALA A 138 4.31 8.50 -3.28
CA ALA A 138 5.67 8.22 -2.80
C ALA A 138 5.81 8.54 -1.30
N ASP A 139 5.30 9.68 -0.83
CA ASP A 139 5.34 10.07 0.58
C ASP A 139 4.55 9.10 1.47
N LYS A 140 3.37 8.65 1.03
CA LYS A 140 2.63 7.59 1.73
C LYS A 140 3.41 6.28 1.77
N THR A 141 4.07 5.91 0.67
CA THR A 141 4.89 4.69 0.60
C THR A 141 6.03 4.74 1.61
N ILE A 142 6.76 5.86 1.66
CA ILE A 142 7.87 6.08 2.60
C ILE A 142 7.37 6.04 4.05
N LEU A 143 6.21 6.65 4.33
CA LEU A 143 5.62 6.68 5.67
C LEU A 143 5.20 5.28 6.16
N LEU A 144 4.65 4.46 5.27
CA LEU A 144 4.09 3.15 5.61
C LEU A 144 5.14 2.03 5.61
N ASP A 145 6.24 2.17 4.86
CA ASP A 145 7.34 1.21 4.78
C ASP A 145 8.39 1.46 5.87
N GLN A 146 8.03 1.13 7.12
CA GLN A 146 8.82 1.42 8.32
C GLN A 146 10.15 0.67 8.40
N ASP A 147 10.31 -0.40 7.64
CA ASP A 147 11.53 -1.21 7.61
C ASP A 147 12.59 -0.64 6.64
N GLU A 148 12.37 0.55 6.06
CA GLU A 148 13.19 1.16 5.00
C GLU A 148 13.59 0.16 3.89
N THR A 149 12.64 -0.68 3.49
CA THR A 149 12.89 -1.72 2.48
C THR A 149 13.05 -1.13 1.09
N GLY A 150 13.27 -2.01 0.10
CA GLY A 150 13.46 -1.62 -1.31
C GLY A 150 12.37 -0.68 -1.86
N ARG A 151 11.13 -0.74 -1.37
CA ARG A 151 10.04 0.14 -1.86
C ARG A 151 10.15 1.57 -1.35
N SER A 152 10.55 1.79 -0.10
CA SER A 152 10.85 3.13 0.43
C SER A 152 11.98 3.80 -0.37
N ILE A 153 13.03 3.04 -0.69
CA ILE A 153 14.13 3.52 -1.54
C ILE A 153 13.61 3.89 -2.94
N GLN A 154 12.82 3.00 -3.58
CA GLN A 154 12.22 3.27 -4.89
C GLN A 154 11.29 4.49 -4.86
N ALA A 155 10.51 4.67 -3.79
CA ALA A 155 9.63 5.83 -3.62
C ALA A 155 10.43 7.13 -3.41
N LYS A 156 11.53 7.10 -2.64
CA LYS A 156 12.45 8.24 -2.50
C LYS A 156 13.07 8.61 -3.86
N MET A 157 13.49 7.62 -4.65
CA MET A 157 13.99 7.83 -6.03
C MET A 157 12.93 8.45 -6.94
N LEU A 158 11.72 7.89 -6.95
CA LEU A 158 10.58 8.43 -7.72
C LEU A 158 10.34 9.90 -7.36
N LYS A 159 10.27 10.20 -6.06
CA LYS A 159 10.08 11.57 -5.56
C LYS A 159 11.22 12.50 -6.01
N CYS A 160 12.48 12.06 -6.00
CA CYS A 160 13.59 12.85 -6.55
C CYS A 160 13.35 13.24 -8.01
N TYR A 161 12.94 12.29 -8.86
CA TYR A 161 12.66 12.56 -10.27
C TYR A 161 11.48 13.53 -10.46
N CYS A 162 10.38 13.33 -9.72
CA CYS A 162 9.24 14.25 -9.79
C CYS A 162 9.61 15.67 -9.35
N LEU A 163 10.36 15.82 -8.25
CA LEU A 163 10.84 17.12 -7.76
C LEU A 163 11.73 17.81 -8.80
N HIS A 164 12.62 17.05 -9.45
CA HIS A 164 13.46 17.56 -10.52
C HIS A 164 12.63 18.08 -11.70
N GLU A 165 11.65 17.30 -12.18
CA GLU A 165 10.79 17.68 -13.31
C GLU A 165 9.87 18.88 -13.01
N LEU A 166 9.58 19.13 -11.72
CA LEU A 166 8.87 20.32 -11.25
C LEU A 166 9.80 21.53 -11.01
N GLY A 167 11.10 21.42 -11.28
CA GLY A 167 12.09 22.48 -11.08
C GLY A 167 12.53 22.68 -9.62
N GLN A 168 12.15 21.77 -8.70
CA GLN A 168 12.48 21.82 -7.27
C GLN A 168 13.84 21.17 -6.99
N GLN A 169 14.89 21.64 -7.67
CA GLN A 169 16.21 21.00 -7.69
C GLN A 169 16.83 20.84 -6.30
N LYS A 170 16.70 21.87 -5.43
CA LYS A 170 17.29 21.85 -4.09
C LYS A 170 16.72 20.72 -3.23
N ASP A 171 15.41 20.52 -3.29
CA ASP A 171 14.72 19.50 -2.52
C ASP A 171 14.99 18.10 -3.08
N ALA A 172 15.05 17.97 -4.41
CA ALA A 172 15.43 16.72 -5.08
C ALA A 172 16.83 16.25 -4.64
N VAL A 173 17.82 17.15 -4.64
CA VAL A 173 19.20 16.86 -4.22
C VAL A 173 19.27 16.53 -2.73
N LYS A 174 18.58 17.31 -1.88
CA LYS A 174 18.52 17.04 -0.44
C LYS A 174 17.96 15.65 -0.15
N LEU A 175 16.90 15.24 -0.84
CA LEU A 175 16.32 13.90 -0.71
C LEU A 175 17.26 12.82 -1.23
N ALA A 176 17.94 13.06 -2.36
CA ALA A 176 18.88 12.11 -2.95
C ALA A 176 20.04 11.77 -2.00
N HIS A 177 20.50 12.72 -1.19
CA HIS A 177 21.51 12.47 -0.15
C HIS A 177 21.06 11.53 0.98
N THR A 178 19.76 11.23 1.09
CA THR A 178 19.23 10.25 2.05
C THR A 178 19.16 8.83 1.48
N LEU A 179 19.45 8.66 0.18
CA LEU A 179 19.48 7.35 -0.47
C LEU A 179 20.77 6.59 -0.11
N PRO A 180 20.76 5.24 -0.17
CA PRO A 180 21.96 4.45 0.01
C PRO A 180 23.07 4.84 -0.96
N SER A 181 24.32 4.79 -0.48
CA SER A 181 25.48 5.10 -1.30
C SER A 181 25.71 4.05 -2.39
N LEU A 182 26.41 4.42 -3.46
CA LEU A 182 26.89 3.46 -4.47
C LEU A 182 27.74 2.33 -3.84
N PHE A 183 28.51 2.64 -2.80
CA PHE A 183 29.36 1.67 -2.10
C PHE A 183 28.58 0.52 -1.45
N SER A 184 27.31 0.76 -1.13
CA SER A 184 26.37 -0.22 -0.58
C SER A 184 25.56 -0.95 -1.67
N SER A 185 25.83 -0.71 -2.96
CA SER A 185 25.14 -1.41 -4.03
C SER A 185 25.59 -2.86 -4.17
N ARG A 186 24.71 -3.70 -4.73
CA ARG A 186 25.01 -5.10 -5.04
C ARG A 186 26.22 -5.20 -5.98
N GLU A 187 26.27 -4.35 -7.00
CA GLU A 187 27.31 -4.32 -8.03
C GLU A 187 28.69 -4.10 -7.40
N VAL A 188 28.81 -3.16 -6.46
CA VAL A 188 30.07 -2.88 -5.76
C VAL A 188 30.46 -4.01 -4.81
N VAL A 189 29.49 -4.64 -4.13
CA VAL A 189 29.76 -5.79 -3.25
C VAL A 189 30.27 -6.99 -4.05
N LEU A 190 29.64 -7.32 -5.19
CA LEU A 190 30.05 -8.42 -6.07
C LEU A 190 31.49 -8.27 -6.56
N CYS A 191 31.92 -7.04 -6.89
CA CYS A 191 33.30 -6.76 -7.28
C CYS A 191 34.35 -7.15 -6.21
N ARG A 192 33.94 -7.23 -4.93
CA ARG A 192 34.80 -7.52 -3.78
C ARG A 192 34.77 -8.98 -3.34
N ILE A 193 33.67 -9.68 -3.57
CA ILE A 193 33.45 -11.04 -3.05
C ILE A 193 33.58 -12.13 -4.12
N CYS A 194 33.36 -11.81 -5.40
CA CYS A 194 33.52 -12.77 -6.49
C CYS A 194 34.99 -12.88 -6.92
N ASP A 195 35.35 -14.01 -7.54
CA ASP A 195 36.68 -14.29 -8.09
C ASP A 195 36.62 -14.66 -9.59
N GLY A 196 37.77 -14.58 -10.26
CA GLY A 196 37.91 -14.96 -11.68
C GLY A 196 36.95 -14.22 -12.61
N VAL A 197 36.30 -14.97 -13.52
CA VAL A 197 35.43 -14.44 -14.57
C VAL A 197 34.22 -13.68 -14.00
N GLU A 198 33.64 -14.16 -12.89
CA GLU A 198 32.50 -13.50 -12.24
C GLU A 198 32.89 -12.13 -11.68
N ARG A 199 34.11 -12.00 -11.15
CA ARG A 199 34.64 -10.72 -10.68
C ARG A 199 34.85 -9.74 -11.83
N GLU A 200 35.44 -10.22 -12.92
CA GLU A 200 35.67 -9.39 -14.11
C GLU A 200 34.36 -8.85 -14.68
N GLU A 201 33.32 -9.68 -14.73
CA GLU A 201 32.00 -9.29 -15.20
C GLU A 201 31.32 -8.28 -14.25
N ALA A 202 31.40 -8.51 -12.93
CA ALA A 202 30.87 -7.55 -11.95
C ALA A 202 31.54 -6.17 -12.05
N VAL A 203 32.87 -6.13 -12.19
CA VAL A 203 33.63 -4.88 -12.36
C VAL A 203 33.26 -4.19 -13.67
N ARG A 204 33.10 -4.96 -14.76
CA ARG A 204 32.68 -4.43 -16.06
C ARG A 204 31.30 -3.77 -15.98
N GLN A 205 30.34 -4.44 -15.34
CA GLN A 205 28.98 -3.90 -15.15
C GLN A 205 28.99 -2.61 -14.32
N ALA A 206 29.68 -2.61 -13.17
CA ALA A 206 29.78 -1.42 -12.31
C ALA A 206 30.42 -0.22 -13.04
N ASN A 207 31.49 -0.45 -13.80
CA ASN A 207 32.15 0.59 -14.58
C ASN A 207 31.31 1.07 -15.77
N GLY A 208 30.55 0.17 -16.40
CA GLY A 208 29.66 0.52 -17.52
C GLY A 208 28.68 1.62 -17.15
N TYR A 209 27.98 1.45 -16.03
CA TYR A 209 27.01 2.45 -15.54
C TYR A 209 27.63 3.83 -15.29
N LEU A 210 28.81 3.88 -14.66
CA LEU A 210 29.48 5.17 -14.41
C LEU A 210 29.95 5.84 -15.70
N LYS A 211 30.36 5.03 -16.69
CA LYS A 211 30.81 5.55 -17.98
C LYS A 211 29.66 6.16 -18.78
N GLU A 212 28.50 5.52 -18.81
CA GLU A 212 27.30 6.06 -19.47
C GLU A 212 26.92 7.43 -18.90
N LEU A 213 26.91 7.58 -17.57
CA LEU A 213 26.62 8.86 -16.91
C LEU A 213 27.66 9.94 -17.22
N LEU A 214 28.93 9.57 -17.39
CA LEU A 214 29.98 10.52 -17.79
C LEU A 214 29.85 10.95 -19.26
N GLU A 215 29.33 10.06 -20.11
CA GLU A 215 29.05 10.37 -21.52
C GLU A 215 27.87 11.36 -21.64
N GLU A 216 26.87 11.28 -20.77
CA GLU A 216 25.73 12.22 -20.72
C GLU A 216 26.12 13.66 -20.31
N LEU A 217 27.32 13.87 -19.74
CA LEU A 217 27.82 15.20 -19.37
C LEU A 217 28.46 15.97 -20.52
N ASN A 218 28.77 15.31 -21.64
CA ASN A 218 29.50 15.87 -22.79
C ASN A 218 28.57 16.13 -23.98
#